data_AF-A0A1J0WL85-F1
#
_entry.id   AF-A0A1J0WL85-F1
#
_cell.length_a   1.000
_cell.length_b   1.000
_cell.length_c   1.000
_cell.angle_alpha   90.00
_cell.angle_beta   90.00
_cell.angle_gamma   90.00
#
_symmetry.space_group_name_H-M   'P 1'
#
loop_
_entity.id
_entity.type
_entity.pdbx_description
1 polymer ?
#
loop_
_entity_poly.entity_id
_entity_poly.type
_entity_poly.pdbx_seq_one_letter_code
_entity_poly.pdbx_strand_id
1 'polypeptide(L)'
;MLIRTVLDCRPDSPKYLCGVLLLSASWARRVAPTAPLEVLLIGDPPETLLGFFAKMGVRWQMVNPDPELAFVPTGNTLLGAEARGEEERILLVDNDICFLSDVKPLLAIPPNRMAGAPAGNVRVTEAQWAEIESALDLAPLRHLWTETQSQMAALQSDDVEIRQNTHTYVNGGVLLLPQDDAFVATWRDHLLRIAAHFRGHPLRSKAVLESNMAGLATAIGAHGDFQWLPDGMNCRHRSLLLNVLPLEEIDILHMTGGPATEGDFPPDSHVSAYVAGYWQTRVMDKLTLLETAHGPRAFAEATDTVRAIMAETADLIRAYDLDAVMAMILEERRGAR
;
A
#
# COMPACT_ATOMS: atom_id res chain seq x y z
N MET A 1 2.86 -18.94 4.05
CA MET A 1 2.85 -17.55 3.55
C MET A 1 3.11 -16.65 4.72
N LEU A 2 4.09 -15.75 4.61
CA LEU A 2 4.40 -14.71 5.60
C LEU A 2 3.83 -13.38 5.10
N ILE A 3 3.18 -12.62 5.97
CA ILE A 3 2.81 -11.23 5.69
C ILE A 3 3.92 -10.33 6.22
N ARG A 4 4.38 -9.38 5.40
CA ARG A 4 5.47 -8.49 5.79
C ARG A 4 5.21 -7.05 5.40
N THR A 5 5.60 -6.15 6.30
CA THR A 5 5.67 -4.71 6.02
C THR A 5 7.00 -4.14 6.50
N VAL A 6 7.30 -2.91 6.10
CA VAL A 6 8.51 -2.18 6.50
C VAL A 6 8.12 -0.84 7.08
N LEU A 7 8.43 -0.65 8.36
CA LEU A 7 8.17 0.58 9.09
C LEU A 7 9.47 1.36 9.29
N ASP A 8 9.46 2.59 8.81
CA ASP A 8 10.54 3.54 9.06
C ASP A 8 10.26 4.29 10.36
N CYS A 9 11.06 4.03 11.38
CA CYS A 9 10.95 4.63 12.71
C CYS A 9 11.90 5.81 12.89
N ARG A 10 12.65 6.22 11.86
CA ARG A 10 13.55 7.37 11.97
C ARG A 10 12.79 8.66 12.32
N PRO A 11 13.41 9.62 13.03
CA PRO A 11 12.72 10.82 13.52
C PRO A 11 12.10 11.69 12.42
N ASP A 12 12.64 11.63 11.21
CA ASP A 12 12.18 12.37 10.03
C ASP A 12 11.05 11.67 9.25
N SER A 13 10.64 10.45 9.67
CA SER A 13 9.66 9.61 8.96
C SER A 13 8.53 9.04 9.86
N PRO A 14 7.79 9.85 10.61
CA PRO A 14 6.76 9.39 11.57
C PRO A 14 5.46 8.87 10.94
N LYS A 15 5.33 8.96 9.61
CA LYS A 15 4.07 8.96 8.86
C LYS A 15 3.17 7.73 9.08
N TYR A 16 3.75 6.60 9.44
CA TYR A 16 3.07 5.31 9.38
C TYR A 16 2.81 4.66 10.75
N LEU A 17 3.04 5.35 11.86
CA LEU A 17 2.78 4.80 13.21
C LEU A 17 1.30 4.45 13.43
N CYS A 18 0.36 5.35 13.08
CA CYS A 18 -1.07 5.02 13.20
C CYS A 18 -1.48 3.87 12.28
N GLY A 19 -0.92 3.84 11.07
CA GLY A 19 -1.17 2.79 10.09
C GLY A 19 -0.73 1.42 10.62
N VAL A 20 0.52 1.29 11.07
CA VAL A 20 1.07 0.00 11.50
C VAL A 20 0.37 -0.55 12.76
N LEU A 21 -0.11 0.32 13.65
CA LEU A 21 -0.94 -0.06 14.80
C LEU A 21 -2.28 -0.66 14.33
N LEU A 22 -2.96 0.00 13.38
CA LEU A 22 -4.21 -0.49 12.80
C LEU A 22 -4.01 -1.79 12.00
N LEU A 23 -2.93 -1.88 11.23
CA LEU A 23 -2.51 -3.08 10.51
C LEU A 23 -2.34 -4.25 11.47
N SER A 24 -1.58 -4.07 12.55
CA SER A 24 -1.29 -5.11 13.53
C SER A 24 -2.56 -5.58 14.25
N ALA A 25 -3.44 -4.64 14.64
CA ALA A 25 -4.70 -4.96 15.32
C ALA A 25 -5.67 -5.72 14.40
N SER A 26 -5.83 -5.25 13.15
CA SER A 26 -6.69 -5.91 12.16
C SER A 26 -6.15 -7.30 11.78
N TRP A 27 -4.83 -7.43 11.61
CA TRP A 27 -4.17 -8.73 11.41
C TRP A 27 -4.43 -9.68 12.59
N ALA A 28 -4.21 -9.23 13.83
CA ALA A 28 -4.41 -10.05 15.02
C ALA A 28 -5.85 -10.58 15.12
N ARG A 29 -6.84 -9.75 14.72
CA ARG A 29 -8.26 -10.12 14.74
C ARG A 29 -8.65 -11.08 13.62
N ARG A 30 -8.12 -10.88 12.41
CA ARG A 30 -8.67 -11.49 11.18
C ARG A 30 -7.78 -12.53 10.52
N VAL A 31 -6.45 -12.41 10.68
CA VAL A 31 -5.47 -13.10 9.82
C VAL A 31 -4.45 -13.93 10.59
N ALA A 32 -4.17 -13.59 11.86
CA ALA A 32 -3.18 -14.29 12.68
C ALA A 32 -3.31 -15.84 12.69
N PRO A 33 -4.53 -16.44 12.65
CA PRO A 33 -4.66 -17.90 12.55
C PRO A 33 -4.15 -18.51 11.23
N THR A 34 -4.02 -17.71 10.17
CA THR A 34 -3.70 -18.15 8.81
C THR A 34 -2.27 -17.85 8.42
N ALA A 35 -1.79 -16.65 8.73
CA ALA A 35 -0.47 -16.21 8.32
C ALA A 35 0.17 -15.32 9.40
N PRO A 36 1.46 -15.54 9.75
CA PRO A 36 2.18 -14.64 10.63
C PRO A 36 2.38 -13.26 9.99
N LEU A 37 2.46 -12.21 10.82
CA LEU A 37 2.88 -10.87 10.43
C LEU A 37 4.30 -10.59 10.94
N GLU A 38 5.13 -10.06 10.06
CA GLU A 38 6.45 -9.52 10.37
C GLU A 38 6.56 -8.04 9.98
N VAL A 39 7.15 -7.25 10.87
CA VAL A 39 7.46 -5.84 10.62
C VAL A 39 8.98 -5.67 10.60
N LEU A 40 9.54 -5.25 9.46
CA LEU A 40 10.93 -4.81 9.41
C LEU A 40 11.01 -3.37 9.90
N LEU A 41 11.93 -3.09 10.82
CA LEU A 41 12.05 -1.80 11.48
C LEU A 41 13.34 -1.11 11.07
N ILE A 42 13.24 0.10 10.52
CA ILE A 42 14.38 0.97 10.19
C ILE A 42 14.50 2.07 11.25
N GLY A 43 15.70 2.32 11.77
CA GLY A 43 15.94 3.37 12.77
C GLY A 43 15.63 2.91 14.20
N ASP A 44 15.19 3.83 15.07
CA ASP A 44 15.00 3.57 16.50
C ASP A 44 13.50 3.52 16.85
N PRO A 45 12.88 2.32 16.91
CA PRO A 45 11.47 2.19 17.29
C PRO A 45 11.25 2.53 18.78
N PRO A 46 10.13 3.20 19.14
CA PRO A 46 9.72 3.39 20.54
C PRO A 46 9.52 2.05 21.27
N GLU A 47 9.85 1.97 22.55
CA GLU A 47 9.70 0.74 23.36
C GLU A 47 8.23 0.34 23.47
N THR A 48 7.33 1.32 23.63
CA THR A 48 5.88 1.08 23.63
C THR A 48 5.42 0.37 22.34
N LEU A 49 5.97 0.74 21.18
CA LEU A 49 5.62 0.10 19.91
C LEU A 49 6.04 -1.37 19.88
N LEU A 50 7.26 -1.67 20.35
CA LEU A 50 7.77 -3.04 20.42
C LEU A 50 6.98 -3.88 21.42
N GLY A 51 6.61 -3.29 22.57
CA GLY A 51 5.74 -3.93 23.56
C GLY A 51 4.35 -4.24 23.00
N PHE A 52 3.78 -3.34 22.19
CA PHE A 52 2.53 -3.57 21.49
C PHE A 52 2.66 -4.72 20.46
N PHE A 53 3.72 -4.74 19.63
CA PHE A 53 3.96 -5.85 18.71
C PHE A 53 4.08 -7.20 19.42
N ALA A 54 4.85 -7.25 20.51
CA ALA A 54 4.99 -8.46 21.32
C ALA A 54 3.64 -8.94 21.88
N LYS A 55 2.81 -8.02 22.41
CA LYS A 55 1.45 -8.33 22.90
C LYS A 55 0.55 -8.90 21.80
N MET A 56 0.68 -8.41 20.57
CA MET A 56 -0.10 -8.89 19.42
C MET A 56 0.44 -10.20 18.83
N GLY A 57 1.67 -10.62 19.16
CA GLY A 57 2.34 -11.74 18.52
C GLY A 57 2.93 -11.39 17.15
N VAL A 58 3.12 -10.11 16.86
CA VAL A 58 3.78 -9.62 15.64
C VAL A 58 5.28 -9.86 15.76
N ARG A 59 5.87 -10.50 14.75
CA ARG A 59 7.32 -10.63 14.65
C ARG A 59 7.90 -9.30 14.19
N TRP A 60 9.09 -8.97 14.67
CA TRP A 60 9.79 -7.80 14.19
C TRP A 60 11.28 -8.03 14.17
N GLN A 61 11.96 -7.36 13.25
CA GLN A 61 13.41 -7.38 13.15
C GLN A 61 13.93 -6.01 12.74
N MET A 62 15.06 -5.62 13.33
CA MET A 62 15.77 -4.41 12.95
C MET A 62 16.49 -4.65 11.62
N VAL A 63 16.33 -3.72 10.68
CA VAL A 63 17.03 -3.74 9.40
C VAL A 63 17.70 -2.40 9.16
N ASN A 64 18.85 -2.44 8.49
CA ASN A 64 19.53 -1.22 8.09
C ASN A 64 18.83 -0.62 6.87
N PRO A 65 18.76 0.72 6.78
CA PRO A 65 18.33 1.35 5.54
C PRO A 65 19.33 1.00 4.42
N ASP A 66 18.80 0.87 3.22
CA ASP A 66 19.63 0.61 2.05
C ASP A 66 20.17 1.94 1.48
N PRO A 67 21.49 2.17 1.51
CA PRO A 67 22.07 3.40 0.99
C PRO A 67 21.91 3.53 -0.53
N GLU A 68 21.83 2.42 -1.28
CA GLU A 68 21.59 2.47 -2.72
C GLU A 68 20.16 2.87 -3.03
N LEU A 69 19.19 2.58 -2.15
CA LEU A 69 17.78 2.95 -2.34
C LEU A 69 17.42 4.28 -1.66
N ALA A 70 18.37 4.99 -1.06
CA ALA A 70 18.12 6.25 -0.35
C ALA A 70 17.47 7.35 -1.22
N PHE A 71 17.59 7.26 -2.55
CA PHE A 71 16.96 8.18 -3.49
C PHE A 71 15.47 7.86 -3.78
N VAL A 72 14.98 6.68 -3.36
CA VAL A 72 13.61 6.20 -3.58
C VAL A 72 12.89 6.13 -2.22
N PRO A 73 12.03 7.10 -1.87
CA PRO A 73 11.27 7.04 -0.62
C PRO A 73 10.40 5.78 -0.49
N THR A 74 9.95 5.22 -1.62
CA THR A 74 9.18 3.96 -1.68
C THR A 74 10.05 2.71 -1.74
N GLY A 75 11.38 2.88 -1.72
CA GLY A 75 12.38 1.81 -1.81
C GLY A 75 12.37 0.86 -0.61
N ASN A 76 11.87 1.29 0.55
CA ASN A 76 11.72 0.43 1.72
C ASN A 76 10.88 -0.83 1.45
N THR A 77 9.99 -0.80 0.44
CA THR A 77 9.25 -1.99 0.00
C THR A 77 10.18 -3.11 -0.48
N LEU A 78 11.29 -2.77 -1.15
CA LEU A 78 12.30 -3.73 -1.61
C LEU A 78 13.06 -4.35 -0.43
N LEU A 79 13.36 -3.59 0.63
CA LEU A 79 13.92 -4.15 1.86
C LEU A 79 13.01 -5.24 2.45
N GLY A 80 11.70 -5.00 2.42
CA GLY A 80 10.68 -6.00 2.77
C GLY A 80 10.75 -7.25 1.90
N ALA A 81 10.91 -7.05 0.59
CA ALA A 81 11.04 -8.11 -0.38
C ALA A 81 12.30 -8.95 -0.18
N GLU A 82 13.43 -8.34 0.19
CA GLU A 82 14.77 -8.93 0.28
C GLU A 82 15.03 -9.72 1.58
N ALA A 83 14.36 -9.38 2.68
CA ALA A 83 14.59 -10.02 3.98
C ALA A 83 14.00 -11.45 4.10
N ARG A 84 14.20 -12.31 3.10
CA ARG A 84 13.56 -13.63 3.00
C ARG A 84 14.36 -14.73 3.66
N GLY A 85 13.66 -15.72 4.22
CA GLY A 85 14.17 -17.08 4.34
C GLY A 85 13.91 -17.85 3.04
N GLU A 86 14.75 -18.83 2.71
CA GLU A 86 14.79 -19.55 1.42
C GLU A 86 13.47 -20.27 1.02
N GLU A 87 12.50 -20.41 1.92
CA GLU A 87 11.27 -21.19 1.70
C GLU A 87 9.94 -20.42 1.89
N GLU A 88 10.00 -19.11 2.18
CA GLU A 88 8.79 -18.36 2.54
C GLU A 88 8.19 -17.58 1.36
N ARG A 89 6.96 -17.95 0.99
CA ARG A 89 6.15 -17.08 0.13
C ARG A 89 5.67 -15.85 0.90
N ILE A 90 5.95 -14.66 0.37
CA ILE A 90 5.71 -13.39 1.06
C ILE A 90 4.57 -12.60 0.43
N LEU A 91 3.63 -12.16 1.28
CA LEU A 91 2.68 -11.11 1.00
C LEU A 91 3.23 -9.80 1.57
N LEU A 92 3.77 -8.93 0.70
CA LEU A 92 4.16 -7.58 1.09
C LEU A 92 2.93 -6.69 1.18
N VAL A 93 2.85 -5.93 2.27
CA VAL A 93 1.77 -4.97 2.52
C VAL A 93 2.34 -3.62 2.95
N ASP A 94 1.71 -2.52 2.52
CA ASP A 94 2.01 -1.18 3.03
C ASP A 94 1.59 -1.06 4.51
N ASN A 95 2.17 -0.09 5.23
CA ASN A 95 1.83 0.13 6.64
C ASN A 95 0.41 0.68 6.85
N ASP A 96 -0.23 1.23 5.83
CA ASP A 96 -1.59 1.80 5.87
C ASP A 96 -2.67 0.82 5.38
N ILE A 97 -2.41 -0.48 5.55
CA ILE A 97 -3.34 -1.57 5.29
C ILE A 97 -4.18 -1.89 6.54
N CYS A 98 -5.46 -2.23 6.34
CA CYS A 98 -6.35 -2.78 7.35
C CYS A 98 -7.07 -4.03 6.81
N PHE A 99 -6.96 -5.16 7.52
CA PHE A 99 -7.65 -6.39 7.15
C PHE A 99 -9.10 -6.37 7.66
N LEU A 100 -10.06 -6.54 6.76
CA LEU A 100 -11.47 -6.75 7.09
C LEU A 100 -11.83 -8.25 7.14
N SER A 101 -11.12 -9.05 6.33
CA SER A 101 -11.30 -10.50 6.21
C SER A 101 -9.96 -11.24 6.27
N ASP A 102 -10.04 -12.58 6.27
CA ASP A 102 -8.88 -13.46 6.22
C ASP A 102 -8.26 -13.48 4.81
N VAL A 103 -6.94 -13.64 4.71
CA VAL A 103 -6.19 -13.73 3.44
C VAL A 103 -6.10 -15.15 2.87
N LYS A 104 -6.79 -16.13 3.46
CA LYS A 104 -6.88 -17.52 2.94
C LYS A 104 -7.04 -17.63 1.42
N PRO A 105 -7.86 -16.82 0.73
CA PRO A 105 -8.00 -16.95 -0.72
C PRO A 105 -6.68 -16.78 -1.49
N LEU A 106 -5.71 -16.04 -0.94
CA LEU A 106 -4.39 -15.86 -1.56
C LEU A 106 -3.54 -17.15 -1.55
N LEU A 107 -3.86 -18.11 -0.68
CA LEU A 107 -3.16 -19.40 -0.62
C LEU A 107 -3.44 -20.27 -1.86
N ALA A 108 -4.52 -19.99 -2.60
CA ALA A 108 -4.86 -20.72 -3.83
C ALA A 108 -4.01 -20.28 -5.03
N ILE A 109 -3.34 -19.13 -4.95
CA ILE A 109 -2.45 -18.66 -6.02
C ILE A 109 -1.20 -19.58 -6.06
N PRO A 110 -0.69 -20.02 -7.21
CA PRO A 110 0.51 -20.86 -7.26
C PRO A 110 1.75 -20.19 -6.62
N PRO A 111 2.64 -20.91 -5.90
CA PRO A 111 3.77 -20.31 -5.17
C PRO A 111 4.76 -19.50 -6.03
N ASN A 112 4.93 -19.87 -7.29
CA ASN A 112 5.86 -19.21 -8.22
C ASN A 112 5.21 -18.05 -9.00
N ARG A 113 3.92 -17.78 -8.77
CA ARG A 113 3.19 -16.72 -9.45
C ARG A 113 3.23 -15.45 -8.63
N MET A 114 3.58 -14.35 -9.30
CA MET A 114 3.44 -13.00 -8.78
C MET A 114 1.97 -12.56 -8.86
N ALA A 115 1.47 -11.89 -7.83
CA ALA A 115 0.18 -11.23 -7.90
C ALA A 115 0.21 -9.84 -7.26
N GLY A 116 -0.55 -8.92 -7.83
CA GLY A 116 -0.70 -7.57 -7.29
C GLY A 116 -1.97 -6.90 -7.82
N ALA A 117 -2.31 -5.74 -7.25
CA ALA A 117 -3.47 -4.97 -7.70
C ALA A 117 -3.06 -3.85 -8.68
N PRO A 118 -3.94 -3.44 -9.61
CA PRO A 118 -3.64 -2.34 -10.51
C PRO A 118 -3.34 -1.04 -9.74
N ALA A 119 -2.39 -0.27 -10.25
CA ALA A 119 -2.16 1.09 -9.78
C ALA A 119 -3.44 1.94 -9.91
N GLY A 120 -3.58 2.98 -9.08
CA GLY A 120 -4.73 3.88 -9.18
C GLY A 120 -4.69 4.73 -10.45
N ASN A 121 -3.48 5.00 -10.93
CA ASN A 121 -3.18 5.77 -12.12
C ASN A 121 -1.79 5.40 -12.62
N VAL A 122 -1.55 5.56 -13.92
CA VAL A 122 -0.21 5.46 -14.47
C VAL A 122 0.56 6.74 -14.14
N ARG A 123 1.81 6.58 -13.68
CA ARG A 123 2.71 7.71 -13.36
C ARG A 123 3.86 7.85 -14.35
N VAL A 124 4.16 6.79 -15.11
CA VAL A 124 5.20 6.75 -16.14
C VAL A 124 4.55 6.98 -17.51
N THR A 125 4.99 8.01 -18.23
CA THR A 125 4.38 8.38 -19.52
C THR A 125 4.73 7.38 -20.62
N GLU A 126 3.97 7.36 -21.71
CA GLU A 126 4.29 6.52 -22.88
C GLU A 126 5.69 6.79 -23.43
N ALA A 127 6.11 8.06 -23.48
CA ALA A 127 7.47 8.43 -23.90
C ALA A 127 8.55 7.87 -22.95
N GLN A 128 8.28 7.83 -21.64
CA GLN A 128 9.19 7.21 -20.68
C GLN A 128 9.21 5.68 -20.84
N TRP A 129 8.08 5.04 -21.10
CA TRP A 129 8.05 3.60 -21.38
C TRP A 129 8.81 3.24 -22.66
N ALA A 130 8.60 3.98 -23.74
CA ALA A 130 9.33 3.78 -24.99
C ALA A 130 10.85 3.93 -24.79
N GLU A 131 11.26 4.90 -23.98
CA GLU A 131 12.67 5.08 -23.61
C GLU A 131 13.21 3.91 -22.77
N ILE A 132 12.47 3.45 -21.75
CA ILE A 132 12.85 2.29 -20.92
C ILE A 132 13.00 1.03 -21.78
N GLU A 133 12.01 0.74 -22.65
CA GLU A 133 12.01 -0.43 -23.53
C GLU A 133 13.18 -0.39 -24.53
N SER A 134 13.41 0.76 -25.18
CA SER A 134 14.42 0.85 -26.25
C SER A 134 15.85 1.01 -25.74
N ALA A 135 16.08 1.79 -24.68
CA ALA A 135 17.41 2.10 -24.19
C ALA A 135 17.92 1.07 -23.16
N LEU A 136 17.03 0.47 -22.38
CA LEU A 136 17.40 -0.45 -21.29
C LEU A 136 17.05 -1.91 -21.58
N ASP A 137 16.32 -2.19 -22.66
CA ASP A 137 15.80 -3.53 -22.98
C ASP A 137 14.96 -4.09 -21.82
N LEU A 138 14.14 -3.22 -21.21
CA LEU A 138 13.25 -3.55 -20.09
C LEU A 138 11.81 -3.29 -20.51
N ALA A 139 10.95 -4.31 -20.42
CA ALA A 139 9.54 -4.17 -20.79
C ALA A 139 8.62 -4.69 -19.67
N PRO A 140 7.59 -3.94 -19.28
CA PRO A 140 6.50 -4.48 -18.49
C PRO A 140 5.74 -5.58 -19.25
N LEU A 141 5.09 -6.48 -18.51
CA LEU A 141 4.12 -7.41 -19.10
C LEU A 141 2.98 -6.62 -19.75
N ARG A 142 2.38 -7.17 -20.83
CA ARG A 142 1.27 -6.54 -21.53
C ARG A 142 -0.08 -7.14 -21.12
N HIS A 143 -0.66 -6.68 -20.02
CA HIS A 143 -2.02 -7.02 -19.62
C HIS A 143 -2.91 -5.77 -19.62
N LEU A 144 -4.08 -5.84 -20.26
CA LEU A 144 -5.05 -4.74 -20.27
C LEU A 144 -5.61 -4.51 -18.86
N TRP A 145 -5.68 -3.24 -18.44
CA TRP A 145 -6.32 -2.82 -17.20
C TRP A 145 -6.83 -1.37 -17.31
N THR A 146 -7.70 -0.97 -16.38
CA THR A 146 -8.35 0.35 -16.38
C THR A 146 -7.87 1.19 -15.21
N GLU A 147 -7.55 2.47 -15.44
CA GLU A 147 -7.13 3.36 -14.36
C GLU A 147 -8.31 3.77 -13.48
N THR A 148 -8.28 3.37 -12.21
CA THR A 148 -9.30 3.76 -11.21
C THR A 148 -9.49 5.28 -11.13
N GLN A 149 -8.41 6.06 -11.27
CA GLN A 149 -8.49 7.52 -11.25
C GLN A 149 -9.25 8.09 -12.46
N SER A 150 -9.13 7.47 -13.64
CA SER A 150 -9.87 7.89 -14.84
C SER A 150 -11.36 7.55 -14.72
N GLN A 151 -11.69 6.38 -14.15
CA GLN A 151 -13.07 6.00 -13.85
C GLN A 151 -13.71 6.98 -12.86
N MET A 152 -12.97 7.36 -11.81
CA MET A 152 -13.44 8.37 -10.85
C MET A 152 -13.67 9.73 -11.49
N ALA A 153 -12.82 10.15 -12.42
CA ALA A 153 -12.98 11.41 -13.12
C ALA A 153 -14.17 11.38 -14.10
N ALA A 154 -14.39 10.24 -14.76
CA ALA A 154 -15.55 10.01 -15.63
C ALA A 154 -16.89 10.01 -14.86
N LEU A 155 -16.90 9.60 -13.58
CA LEU A 155 -18.09 9.80 -12.75
C LEU A 155 -18.40 11.29 -12.54
N GLN A 156 -17.39 12.16 -12.47
CA GLN A 156 -17.59 13.58 -12.18
C GLN A 156 -17.87 14.42 -13.43
N SER A 157 -17.59 13.90 -14.62
CA SER A 157 -17.71 14.62 -15.89
C SER A 157 -17.83 13.66 -17.06
N ASP A 158 -18.91 13.80 -17.83
CA ASP A 158 -19.20 12.98 -19.02
C ASP A 158 -18.17 13.17 -20.15
N ASP A 159 -17.40 14.26 -20.13
CA ASP A 159 -16.37 14.58 -21.12
C ASP A 159 -15.04 13.84 -20.88
N VAL A 160 -14.93 13.10 -19.77
CA VAL A 160 -13.69 12.39 -19.41
C VAL A 160 -13.74 10.94 -19.91
N GLU A 161 -12.84 10.63 -20.84
CA GLU A 161 -12.66 9.25 -21.31
C GLU A 161 -11.97 8.37 -20.25
N ILE A 162 -12.51 7.16 -20.06
CA ILE A 162 -11.91 6.13 -19.21
C ILE A 162 -10.65 5.61 -19.87
N ARG A 163 -9.51 5.72 -19.18
CA ARG A 163 -8.21 5.32 -19.70
C ARG A 163 -7.95 3.84 -19.47
N GLN A 164 -7.64 3.15 -20.55
CA GLN A 164 -7.14 1.78 -20.54
C GLN A 164 -5.64 1.76 -20.83
N ASN A 165 -4.90 0.89 -20.13
CA ASN A 165 -3.47 0.73 -20.32
C ASN A 165 -3.13 -0.72 -20.58
N THR A 166 -2.08 -0.95 -21.37
CA THR A 166 -1.59 -2.30 -21.66
C THR A 166 -0.32 -2.65 -20.90
N HIS A 167 0.50 -1.67 -20.52
CA HIS A 167 1.64 -1.90 -19.63
C HIS A 167 1.15 -2.23 -18.22
N THR A 168 1.43 -3.45 -17.76
CA THR A 168 1.14 -3.87 -16.38
C THR A 168 1.82 -2.91 -15.41
N TYR A 169 1.02 -2.20 -14.61
CA TYR A 169 1.50 -1.24 -13.64
C TYR A 169 0.78 -1.45 -12.31
N VAL A 170 1.53 -1.94 -11.33
CA VAL A 170 0.98 -2.52 -10.09
C VAL A 170 1.15 -1.55 -8.92
N ASN A 171 0.13 -1.45 -8.06
CA ASN A 171 0.24 -0.77 -6.78
C ASN A 171 1.11 -1.58 -5.81
N GLY A 172 2.14 -0.96 -5.23
CA GLY A 172 3.07 -1.63 -4.33
C GLY A 172 2.53 -2.01 -2.95
N GLY A 173 1.31 -1.60 -2.59
CA GLY A 173 0.83 -1.75 -1.22
C GLY A 173 0.21 -3.08 -0.86
N VAL A 174 -0.08 -3.95 -1.84
CA VAL A 174 -0.38 -5.37 -1.61
C VAL A 174 0.21 -6.16 -2.76
N LEU A 175 1.28 -6.91 -2.49
CA LEU A 175 2.00 -7.72 -3.47
C LEU A 175 2.23 -9.13 -2.92
N LEU A 176 1.72 -10.14 -3.60
CA LEU A 176 2.06 -11.52 -3.33
C LEU A 176 3.21 -11.93 -4.24
N LEU A 177 4.39 -12.03 -3.65
CA LEU A 177 5.62 -12.29 -4.38
C LEU A 177 5.77 -13.79 -4.69
N PRO A 178 6.47 -14.14 -5.79
CA PRO A 178 6.87 -15.52 -6.02
C PRO A 178 7.84 -15.99 -4.93
N GLN A 179 7.93 -17.30 -4.72
CA GLN A 179 8.82 -17.90 -3.73
C GLN A 179 10.30 -17.83 -4.14
N ASP A 180 10.62 -17.59 -5.42
CA ASP A 180 12.01 -17.43 -5.87
C ASP A 180 12.63 -16.07 -5.48
N ASP A 181 13.95 -16.06 -5.30
CA ASP A 181 14.73 -14.85 -5.02
C ASP A 181 15.13 -14.09 -6.29
N ALA A 182 15.03 -14.74 -7.46
CA ALA A 182 15.38 -14.14 -8.74
C ALA A 182 14.51 -12.91 -9.01
N PHE A 183 13.21 -12.98 -8.73
CA PHE A 183 12.29 -11.85 -8.92
C PHE A 183 12.74 -10.58 -8.18
N VAL A 184 13.10 -10.72 -6.90
CA VAL A 184 13.46 -9.57 -6.06
C VAL A 184 14.78 -8.94 -6.53
N ALA A 185 15.77 -9.77 -6.87
CA ALA A 185 17.02 -9.30 -7.45
C ALA A 185 16.81 -8.57 -8.79
N THR A 186 15.95 -9.12 -9.67
CA THR A 186 15.57 -8.47 -10.93
C THR A 186 14.84 -7.15 -10.70
N TRP A 187 13.93 -7.09 -9.74
CA TRP A 187 13.25 -5.84 -9.37
C TRP A 187 14.24 -4.76 -8.92
N ARG A 188 15.17 -5.11 -8.05
CA ARG A 188 16.23 -4.20 -7.60
C ARG A 188 17.08 -3.71 -8.78
N ASP A 189 17.59 -4.62 -9.61
CA ASP A 189 18.40 -4.29 -10.79
C ASP A 189 17.68 -3.30 -11.71
N HIS A 190 16.43 -3.61 -12.06
CA HIS A 190 15.63 -2.78 -12.96
C HIS A 190 15.37 -1.39 -12.37
N LEU A 191 15.04 -1.31 -11.07
CA LEU A 191 14.87 -0.01 -10.39
C LEU A 191 16.13 0.84 -10.50
N LEU A 192 17.30 0.28 -10.17
CA LEU A 192 18.56 0.99 -10.18
C LEU A 192 18.97 1.43 -11.60
N ARG A 193 18.79 0.56 -12.60
CA ARG A 193 19.08 0.86 -14.01
C ARG A 193 18.18 1.96 -14.56
N ILE A 194 16.87 1.89 -14.31
CA ILE A 194 15.92 2.94 -14.73
C ILE A 194 16.30 4.26 -14.07
N ALA A 195 16.49 4.27 -12.75
CA ALA A 195 16.84 5.50 -12.04
C ALA A 195 18.17 6.10 -12.51
N ALA A 196 19.18 5.27 -12.77
CA ALA A 196 20.47 5.72 -13.30
C ALA A 196 20.33 6.32 -14.70
N HIS A 197 19.56 5.69 -15.60
CA HIS A 197 19.32 6.16 -16.96
C HIS A 197 18.63 7.52 -16.99
N PHE A 198 17.58 7.69 -16.18
CA PHE A 198 16.83 8.95 -16.14
C PHE A 198 17.54 10.06 -15.34
N ARG A 199 18.69 9.78 -14.71
CA ARG A 199 19.46 10.78 -13.97
C ARG A 199 20.08 11.79 -14.94
N GLY A 200 19.47 12.98 -15.00
CA GLY A 200 19.87 14.04 -15.93
C GLY A 200 19.22 13.93 -17.32
N HIS A 201 18.37 12.94 -17.55
CA HIS A 201 17.65 12.78 -18.81
C HIS A 201 16.53 13.84 -18.98
N PRO A 202 16.21 14.30 -20.21
CA PRO A 202 15.12 15.26 -20.44
C PRO A 202 13.74 14.77 -19.99
N LEU A 203 13.50 13.46 -20.06
CA LEU A 203 12.25 12.83 -19.62
C LEU A 203 12.23 12.47 -18.13
N ARG A 204 13.19 12.95 -17.32
CA ARG A 204 13.24 12.65 -15.88
C ARG A 204 11.96 13.07 -15.17
N SER A 205 11.52 12.26 -14.20
CA SER A 205 10.41 12.59 -13.32
C SER A 205 10.51 11.81 -12.01
N LYS A 206 9.76 12.21 -10.99
CA LYS A 206 9.65 11.44 -9.73
C LYS A 206 9.15 10.00 -9.96
N ALA A 207 8.38 9.75 -11.02
CA ALA A 207 7.83 8.42 -11.28
C ALA A 207 8.89 7.41 -11.73
N VAL A 208 9.93 7.86 -12.44
CA VAL A 208 11.03 7.01 -12.92
C VAL A 208 12.28 7.11 -12.05
N LEU A 209 12.41 8.17 -11.25
CA LEU A 209 13.56 8.37 -10.35
C LEU A 209 13.27 8.00 -8.90
N GLU A 210 12.10 8.36 -8.35
CA GLU A 210 11.84 8.31 -6.90
C GLU A 210 10.75 7.29 -6.53
N SER A 211 10.40 6.40 -7.46
CA SER A 211 9.36 5.38 -7.27
C SER A 211 9.87 3.99 -7.66
N ASN A 212 9.55 3.00 -6.83
CA ASN A 212 9.85 1.58 -7.10
C ASN A 212 8.98 0.94 -8.19
N MET A 213 7.89 1.60 -8.62
CA MET A 213 6.84 1.00 -9.44
C MET A 213 7.28 0.71 -10.89
N ALA A 214 8.15 1.53 -11.48
CA ALA A 214 8.65 1.27 -12.83
C ALA A 214 9.58 0.04 -12.87
N GLY A 215 10.47 -0.07 -11.88
CA GLY A 215 11.28 -1.27 -11.67
C GLY A 215 10.42 -2.50 -11.41
N LEU A 216 9.36 -2.37 -10.61
CA LEU A 216 8.44 -3.48 -10.31
C LEU A 216 7.73 -3.96 -11.59
N ALA A 217 7.18 -3.03 -12.37
CA ALA A 217 6.46 -3.34 -13.60
C ALA A 217 7.33 -4.11 -14.61
N THR A 218 8.58 -3.67 -14.80
CA THR A 218 9.52 -4.33 -15.71
C THR A 218 10.01 -5.68 -15.16
N ALA A 219 10.18 -5.82 -13.84
CA ALA A 219 10.50 -7.11 -13.23
C ALA A 219 9.37 -8.13 -13.35
N ILE A 220 8.11 -7.68 -13.25
CA ILE A 220 6.94 -8.51 -13.57
C ILE A 220 6.98 -8.97 -15.03
N GLY A 221 7.36 -8.09 -15.96
CA GLY A 221 7.56 -8.43 -17.37
C GLY A 221 8.63 -9.49 -17.59
N ALA A 222 9.78 -9.37 -16.91
CA ALA A 222 10.86 -10.35 -16.97
C ALA A 222 10.47 -11.70 -16.34
N HIS A 223 9.67 -11.69 -15.26
CA HIS A 223 9.17 -12.91 -14.61
C HIS A 223 8.15 -13.66 -15.46
N GLY A 224 7.25 -12.94 -16.13
CA GLY A 224 6.27 -13.48 -17.06
C GLY A 224 5.04 -14.15 -16.42
N ASP A 225 5.14 -14.79 -15.24
CA ASP A 225 3.99 -15.42 -14.56
C ASP A 225 3.33 -14.49 -13.53
N PHE A 226 2.27 -13.80 -13.98
CA PHE A 226 1.57 -12.79 -13.19
C PHE A 226 0.05 -12.95 -13.26
N GLN A 227 -0.64 -12.63 -12.16
CA GLN A 227 -2.09 -12.41 -12.16
C GLN A 227 -2.49 -11.18 -11.36
N TRP A 228 -3.60 -10.56 -11.74
CA TRP A 228 -4.23 -9.55 -10.91
C TRP A 228 -4.79 -10.19 -9.63
N LEU A 229 -4.64 -9.49 -8.51
CA LEU A 229 -5.38 -9.82 -7.29
C LEU A 229 -6.87 -9.53 -7.50
N PRO A 230 -7.77 -10.26 -6.80
CA PRO A 230 -9.18 -9.87 -6.70
C PRO A 230 -9.29 -8.43 -6.20
N ASP A 231 -10.28 -7.67 -6.71
CA ASP A 231 -10.42 -6.24 -6.39
C ASP A 231 -10.54 -5.97 -4.87
N GLY A 232 -11.15 -6.91 -4.14
CA GLY A 232 -11.29 -6.90 -2.68
C GLY A 232 -9.98 -6.96 -1.90
N MET A 233 -8.90 -7.48 -2.50
CA MET A 233 -7.61 -7.71 -1.85
C MET A 233 -6.69 -6.47 -1.86
N ASN A 234 -7.13 -5.35 -2.45
CA ASN A 234 -6.48 -4.04 -2.32
C ASN A 234 -7.51 -2.94 -2.60
N CYS A 235 -8.55 -2.89 -1.78
CA CYS A 235 -9.62 -1.92 -1.91
C CYS A 235 -9.16 -0.55 -1.39
N ARG A 236 -9.06 0.43 -2.29
CA ARG A 236 -8.67 1.80 -1.96
C ARG A 236 -9.92 2.68 -1.85
N HIS A 237 -9.79 3.84 -1.19
CA HIS A 237 -10.88 4.81 -1.10
C HIS A 237 -11.59 5.10 -2.44
N ARG A 238 -10.85 5.18 -3.56
CA ARG A 238 -11.46 5.40 -4.88
C ARG A 238 -12.35 4.24 -5.33
N SER A 239 -11.99 3.00 -5.01
CA SER A 239 -12.82 1.82 -5.35
C SER A 239 -14.15 1.86 -4.60
N LEU A 240 -14.15 2.33 -3.34
CA LEU A 240 -15.38 2.54 -2.57
C LEU A 240 -16.29 3.59 -3.23
N LEU A 241 -15.70 4.67 -3.74
CA LEU A 241 -16.45 5.73 -4.44
C LEU A 241 -17.02 5.27 -5.79
N LEU A 242 -16.40 4.29 -6.44
CA LEU A 242 -16.92 3.69 -7.67
C LEU A 242 -18.08 2.72 -7.39
N ASN A 243 -18.36 2.39 -6.12
CA ASN A 243 -19.37 1.40 -5.70
C ASN A 243 -19.25 0.07 -6.45
N VAL A 244 -18.02 -0.41 -6.67
CA VAL A 244 -17.75 -1.60 -7.49
C VAL A 244 -17.84 -2.92 -6.72
N LEU A 245 -17.73 -2.88 -5.38
CA LEU A 245 -17.71 -4.06 -4.53
C LEU A 245 -18.67 -3.87 -3.35
N PRO A 246 -19.51 -4.89 -3.04
CA PRO A 246 -20.24 -4.91 -1.79
C PRO A 246 -19.28 -5.16 -0.61
N LEU A 247 -19.72 -4.83 0.61
CA LEU A 247 -18.88 -4.88 1.82
C LEU A 247 -18.21 -6.24 2.05
N GLU A 248 -18.94 -7.33 1.83
CA GLU A 248 -18.49 -8.70 2.03
C GLU A 248 -17.37 -9.14 1.07
N GLU A 249 -17.18 -8.42 -0.04
CA GLU A 249 -16.11 -8.66 -1.01
C GLU A 249 -14.88 -7.78 -0.74
N ILE A 250 -14.89 -6.95 0.31
CA ILE A 250 -13.76 -6.10 0.67
C ILE A 250 -12.94 -6.80 1.74
N ASP A 251 -11.83 -7.43 1.35
CA ASP A 251 -10.96 -8.17 2.27
C ASP A 251 -9.87 -7.30 2.90
N ILE A 252 -9.26 -6.43 2.09
CA ILE A 252 -8.13 -5.59 2.47
C ILE A 252 -8.42 -4.15 2.08
N LEU A 253 -8.48 -3.28 3.08
CA LEU A 253 -8.52 -1.84 2.90
C LEU A 253 -7.11 -1.27 2.81
N HIS A 254 -6.88 -0.45 1.80
CA HIS A 254 -5.65 0.29 1.63
C HIS A 254 -5.91 1.78 1.78
N MET A 255 -5.53 2.32 2.95
CA MET A 255 -5.76 3.70 3.36
C MET A 255 -4.76 4.68 2.76
N THR A 256 -4.51 4.58 1.45
CA THR A 256 -3.48 5.33 0.72
C THR A 256 -3.57 6.83 0.97
N GLY A 257 -2.42 7.47 1.17
CA GLY A 257 -2.32 8.93 1.11
C GLY A 257 -2.72 9.62 2.42
N GLY A 258 -2.40 8.97 3.54
CA GLY A 258 -2.28 9.62 4.84
C GLY A 258 -1.38 10.87 4.80
N PRO A 259 -1.49 11.75 5.81
CA PRO A 259 -0.79 13.03 5.91
C PRO A 259 0.71 12.87 5.64
N ALA A 260 1.28 13.79 4.86
CA ALA A 260 2.60 13.60 4.26
C ALA A 260 3.74 13.86 5.24
N THR A 261 3.49 14.62 6.30
CA THR A 261 4.51 15.08 7.25
C THR A 261 4.01 15.09 8.69
N GLU A 262 4.95 15.13 9.65
CA GLU A 262 4.68 15.35 11.08
C GLU A 262 3.93 16.68 11.34
N GLY A 263 4.00 17.66 10.42
CA GLY A 263 3.25 18.91 10.51
C GLY A 263 1.79 18.79 10.05
N ASP A 264 1.47 17.77 9.26
CA ASP A 264 0.10 17.42 8.86
C ASP A 264 -0.58 16.50 9.90
N PHE A 265 0.20 16.01 10.87
CA PHE A 265 -0.25 15.28 12.05
C PHE A 265 -0.19 16.24 13.24
N PRO A 266 -1.32 16.74 13.78
CA PRO A 266 -1.28 17.42 15.06
C PRO A 266 -0.44 16.60 16.07
N PRO A 267 0.45 17.23 16.86
CA PRO A 267 1.32 16.52 17.80
C PRO A 267 0.59 15.57 18.77
N ASP A 268 -0.73 15.72 18.91
CA ASP A 268 -1.63 14.95 19.79
C ASP A 268 -2.58 14.00 19.01
N SER A 269 -2.23 13.61 17.78
CA SER A 269 -3.14 12.84 16.94
C SER A 269 -3.19 11.37 17.36
N HIS A 270 -4.34 10.99 17.91
CA HIS A 270 -4.74 9.62 18.18
C HIS A 270 -5.06 8.84 16.89
N VAL A 271 -5.03 7.51 16.95
CA VAL A 271 -5.35 6.63 15.80
C VAL A 271 -6.79 6.85 15.35
N SER A 272 -7.73 7.04 16.28
CA SER A 272 -9.13 7.39 15.98
C SER A 272 -9.27 8.67 15.18
N ALA A 273 -8.55 9.73 15.57
CA ALA A 273 -8.56 11.01 14.87
C ALA A 273 -7.98 10.87 13.45
N TYR A 274 -6.87 10.12 13.30
CA TYR A 274 -6.28 9.81 12.01
C TYR A 274 -7.27 9.09 11.07
N VAL A 275 -7.89 8.01 11.57
CA VAL A 275 -8.82 7.20 10.79
C VAL A 275 -10.09 7.99 10.45
N ALA A 276 -10.65 8.73 11.41
CA ALA A 276 -11.81 9.59 11.17
C ALA A 276 -11.53 10.68 10.13
N GLY A 277 -10.38 11.36 10.23
CA GLY A 277 -9.96 12.38 9.27
C GLY A 277 -9.76 11.81 7.86
N TYR A 278 -9.18 10.62 7.75
CA TYR A 278 -9.07 9.90 6.48
C TYR A 278 -10.46 9.65 5.87
N TRP A 279 -11.36 9.02 6.61
CA TRP A 279 -12.69 8.68 6.11
C TRP A 279 -13.50 9.91 5.73
N GLN A 280 -13.45 10.97 6.54
CA GLN A 280 -14.16 12.20 6.24
C GLN A 280 -13.66 12.82 4.94
N THR A 281 -12.36 13.12 4.86
CA THR A 281 -11.80 13.94 3.78
C THR A 281 -11.59 13.18 2.47
N ARG A 282 -11.28 11.88 2.54
CA ARG A 282 -10.97 11.07 1.35
C ARG A 282 -12.19 10.38 0.78
N VAL A 283 -13.23 10.15 1.58
CA VAL A 283 -14.38 9.32 1.21
C VAL A 283 -15.69 10.08 1.39
N MET A 284 -16.09 10.42 2.61
CA MET A 284 -17.43 10.95 2.89
C MET A 284 -17.71 12.29 2.20
N ASP A 285 -16.75 13.21 2.22
CA ASP A 285 -16.90 14.50 1.51
C ASP A 285 -17.10 14.29 0.01
N LYS A 286 -16.39 13.32 -0.57
CA LYS A 286 -16.50 12.99 -2.00
C LYS A 286 -17.79 12.26 -2.33
N LEU A 287 -18.24 11.34 -1.49
CA LEU A 287 -19.55 10.70 -1.63
C LEU A 287 -20.66 11.74 -1.61
N THR A 288 -20.61 12.69 -0.68
CA THR A 288 -21.61 13.77 -0.59
C THR A 288 -21.66 14.61 -1.88
N LEU A 289 -20.49 14.92 -2.46
CA LEU A 289 -20.41 15.62 -3.74
C LEU A 289 -21.00 14.80 -4.88
N LEU A 290 -20.71 13.49 -4.94
CA LEU A 290 -21.25 12.59 -5.96
C LEU A 290 -22.77 12.39 -5.80
N GLU A 291 -23.28 12.24 -4.57
CA GLU A 291 -24.71 12.17 -4.27
C GLU A 291 -25.44 13.45 -4.69
N THR A 292 -24.80 14.61 -4.53
CA THR A 292 -25.36 15.89 -4.99
C THR A 292 -25.42 15.95 -6.52
N ALA A 293 -24.43 15.38 -7.23
CA ALA A 293 -24.36 15.41 -8.69
C ALA A 293 -25.27 14.37 -9.37
N HIS A 294 -25.40 13.16 -8.81
CA HIS A 294 -26.10 12.03 -9.45
C HIS A 294 -27.37 11.59 -8.72
N GLY A 295 -27.67 12.20 -7.57
CA GLY A 295 -28.83 11.90 -6.75
C GLY A 295 -28.53 10.94 -5.58
N PRO A 296 -29.18 11.09 -4.41
CA PRO A 296 -28.84 10.34 -3.19
C PRO A 296 -28.97 8.82 -3.32
N ARG A 297 -29.87 8.32 -4.19
CA ARG A 297 -30.06 6.87 -4.37
C ARG A 297 -28.91 6.21 -5.12
N ALA A 298 -28.14 6.96 -5.92
CA ALA A 298 -27.07 6.40 -6.74
C ALA A 298 -25.88 5.89 -5.90
N PHE A 299 -25.68 6.43 -4.70
CA PHE A 299 -24.55 6.09 -3.83
C PHE A 299 -24.94 5.65 -2.42
N ALA A 300 -26.22 5.38 -2.16
CA ALA A 300 -26.69 4.97 -0.85
C ALA A 300 -25.96 3.70 -0.33
N GLU A 301 -25.77 2.72 -1.21
CA GLU A 301 -25.04 1.48 -0.89
C GLU A 301 -23.55 1.72 -0.59
N ALA A 302 -22.89 2.56 -1.39
CA ALA A 302 -21.51 2.99 -1.12
C ALA A 302 -21.40 3.71 0.23
N THR A 303 -22.33 4.61 0.52
CA THR A 303 -22.39 5.33 1.80
C THR A 303 -22.59 4.37 2.98
N ASP A 304 -23.47 3.38 2.87
CA ASP A 304 -23.70 2.39 3.92
C ASP A 304 -22.51 1.46 4.10
N THR A 305 -21.87 1.04 3.01
CA THR A 305 -20.62 0.26 3.02
C THR A 305 -19.51 1.01 3.75
N VAL A 306 -19.32 2.30 3.43
CA VAL A 306 -18.30 3.13 4.09
C VAL A 306 -18.62 3.32 5.57
N ARG A 307 -19.88 3.54 5.96
CA ARG A 307 -20.28 3.63 7.37
C ARG A 307 -20.00 2.34 8.13
N ALA A 308 -20.25 1.19 7.53
CA ALA A 308 -19.95 -0.11 8.14
C ALA A 308 -18.43 -0.27 8.35
N ILE A 309 -17.61 0.10 7.36
CA ILE A 309 -16.16 0.09 7.49
C ILE A 309 -15.67 1.05 8.59
N MET A 310 -16.24 2.26 8.67
CA MET A 310 -15.93 3.22 9.73
C MET A 310 -16.27 2.65 11.11
N ALA A 311 -17.40 1.96 11.25
CA ALA A 311 -17.79 1.32 12.50
C ALA A 311 -16.84 0.18 12.90
N GLU A 312 -16.45 -0.68 11.95
CA GLU A 312 -15.50 -1.77 12.18
C GLU A 312 -14.12 -1.24 12.58
N THR A 313 -13.61 -0.22 11.87
CA THR A 313 -12.31 0.38 12.20
C THR A 313 -12.32 1.10 13.56
N ALA A 314 -13.43 1.78 13.91
CA ALA A 314 -13.60 2.35 15.24
C ALA A 314 -13.66 1.28 16.33
N ASP A 315 -14.28 0.13 16.06
CA ASP A 315 -14.31 -0.99 16.99
C ASP A 315 -12.92 -1.62 17.22
N LEU A 316 -12.15 -1.81 16.14
CA LEU A 316 -10.75 -2.23 16.21
C LEU A 316 -9.94 -1.28 17.10
N ILE A 317 -10.06 0.04 16.88
CA ILE A 317 -9.31 1.03 17.65
C ILE A 317 -9.61 0.94 19.15
N ARG A 318 -10.88 0.81 19.52
CA ARG A 318 -11.30 0.66 20.93
C ARG A 318 -10.85 -0.66 21.53
N ALA A 319 -11.04 -1.77 20.84
CA ALA A 319 -10.77 -3.10 21.38
C ALA A 319 -9.29 -3.35 21.68
N TYR A 320 -8.40 -2.69 20.94
CA TYR A 320 -6.95 -2.79 21.10
C TYR A 320 -6.33 -1.58 21.80
N ASP A 321 -7.14 -0.62 22.23
CA ASP A 321 -6.73 0.62 22.91
C ASP A 321 -5.65 1.40 22.13
N LEU A 322 -5.82 1.51 20.81
CA LEU A 322 -4.77 2.03 19.92
C LEU A 322 -4.46 3.49 20.19
N ASP A 323 -5.44 4.26 20.68
CA ASP A 323 -5.25 5.67 21.02
C ASP A 323 -4.34 5.87 22.23
N ALA A 324 -4.45 5.00 23.25
CA ALA A 324 -3.56 5.02 24.40
C ALA A 324 -2.14 4.58 24.04
N VAL A 325 -2.02 3.52 23.22
CA VAL A 325 -0.72 3.07 22.70
C VAL A 325 -0.03 4.18 21.91
N MET A 326 -0.77 4.87 21.03
CA MET A 326 -0.22 5.98 20.26
C MET A 326 0.20 7.14 21.16
N ALA A 327 -0.60 7.48 22.19
CA ALA A 327 -0.24 8.54 23.14
C ALA A 327 1.09 8.25 23.86
N MET A 328 1.28 7.02 24.32
CA MET A 328 2.53 6.58 24.95
C MET A 328 3.72 6.63 23.97
N ILE A 329 3.54 6.19 22.72
CA ILE A 329 4.58 6.32 21.67
C ILE A 329 4.98 7.79 21.45
N LEU A 330 4.01 8.70 21.41
CA LEU A 330 4.27 10.12 21.23
C LEU A 330 5.01 10.72 22.44
N GLU A 331 4.67 10.31 23.65
CA GLU A 331 5.37 10.72 24.88
C GLU A 331 6.83 10.28 24.88
N GLU A 332 7.12 9.00 24.55
CA GLU A 332 8.48 8.48 24.44
C GLU A 332 9.32 9.27 23.41
N ARG A 333 8.74 9.55 22.24
CA ARG A 333 9.42 10.33 21.19
C ARG A 333 9.70 11.77 21.60
N ARG A 334 8.84 12.39 22.40
CA ARG A 334 9.06 13.75 22.95
C ARG A 334 10.19 13.75 23.97
N GLY A 335 10.31 12.71 24.80
CA GLY A 335 11.38 12.58 25.81
C GLY A 335 12.77 12.31 25.23
N ALA A 336 12.86 11.82 24.00
CA ALA A 336 14.12 11.51 23.31
C ALA A 336 14.72 12.68 22.50
N ARG A 337 14.00 13.81 22.35
CA ARG A 337 14.46 15.01 21.62
C ARG A 337 15.12 16.02 22.56
#